data_AF-A0A1H4A4H6-F1
#
_entry.id   AF-A0A1H4A4H6-F1
#
_cell.length_a   1.000
_cell.length_b   1.000
_cell.length_c   1.000
_cell.angle_alpha   90.00
_cell.angle_beta   90.00
_cell.angle_gamma   90.00
#
_symmetry.space_group_name_H-M   'P 1'
#
loop_
_entity.id
_entity.type
_entity.pdbx_description
1 polymer ?
#
loop_
_entity_poly.entity_id
_entity_poly.type
_entity_poly.pdbx_seq_one_letter_code
_entity_poly.pdbx_strand_id
1 'polypeptide(L)'
;MWEFESGDPRRDQYEWVEDIEYEFVYEKPNEALDLILTIMNFSQSNAIKEVLAAGPLEQVLAQHGPKIIERVERLAQEDEKFAGLLGGVWKNSMASDVWVRVQNVWDRSGWDGNA
;
A
#
# COMPACT_ATOMS: atom_id res chain seq x y z
N MET A 1 3.43 -12.90 -3.66
CA MET A 1 2.62 -13.66 -2.68
C MET A 1 3.51 -14.76 -2.13
N TRP A 2 3.71 -14.80 -0.81
CA TRP A 2 4.76 -15.60 -0.15
C TRP A 2 4.63 -17.10 -0.45
N GLU A 3 5.60 -17.66 -1.19
CA GLU A 3 5.68 -19.09 -1.50
C GLU A 3 6.35 -19.85 -0.34
N PHE A 4 5.64 -19.99 0.78
CA PHE A 4 5.97 -21.07 1.72
C PHE A 4 4.98 -22.21 1.51
N GLU A 5 5.51 -23.42 1.36
CA GLU A 5 4.70 -24.63 1.21
C GLU A 5 3.84 -24.87 2.45
N SER A 6 2.69 -25.52 2.28
CA SER A 6 1.81 -25.90 3.38
C SER A 6 2.57 -26.80 4.37
N GLY A 7 2.66 -26.38 5.64
CA GLY A 7 3.36 -27.12 6.71
C GLY A 7 4.79 -26.66 7.02
N ASP A 8 5.28 -25.57 6.42
CA ASP A 8 6.56 -24.97 6.82
C ASP A 8 6.44 -24.36 8.23
N PRO A 9 7.22 -24.81 9.24
CA PRO A 9 7.17 -24.28 10.61
C PRO A 9 7.59 -22.80 10.70
N ARG A 10 8.17 -22.25 9.62
CA ARG A 10 8.41 -20.81 9.50
C ARG A 10 7.14 -19.99 9.27
N ARG A 11 6.00 -20.62 8.95
CA ARG A 11 4.71 -19.92 8.90
C ARG A 11 4.28 -19.46 10.28
N ASP A 12 4.39 -20.33 11.29
CA ASP A 12 3.95 -20.05 12.66
C ASP A 12 4.71 -18.88 13.29
N GLN A 13 6.00 -18.70 12.97
CA GLN A 13 6.80 -17.54 13.45
C GLN A 13 6.44 -16.21 12.76
N TYR A 14 5.65 -16.24 11.67
CA TYR A 14 5.18 -15.06 10.95
C TYR A 14 3.65 -14.93 10.98
N GLU A 15 2.94 -15.77 11.74
CA GLU A 15 1.49 -15.69 11.93
C GLU A 15 1.07 -14.30 12.45
N TRP A 16 1.89 -13.70 13.33
CA TRP A 16 1.71 -12.33 13.80
C TRP A 16 1.73 -11.27 12.68
N VAL A 17 2.35 -11.57 11.52
CA VAL A 17 2.34 -10.67 10.36
C VAL A 17 0.95 -10.67 9.71
N GLU A 18 0.29 -11.83 9.65
CA GLU A 18 -1.11 -11.93 9.19
C GLU A 18 -2.06 -11.22 10.16
N ASP A 19 -1.84 -11.35 11.48
CA ASP A 19 -2.61 -10.63 12.50
C ASP A 19 -2.41 -9.11 12.42
N ILE A 20 -1.18 -8.64 12.16
CA ILE A 20 -0.92 -7.21 11.93
C ILE A 20 -1.58 -6.73 10.64
N GLU A 21 -1.51 -7.50 9.55
CA GLU A 21 -2.20 -7.14 8.31
C GLU A 21 -3.71 -7.03 8.54
N TYR A 22 -4.31 -7.97 9.27
CA TYR A 22 -5.74 -7.90 9.61
C TYR A 22 -6.07 -6.70 10.51
N GLU A 23 -5.37 -6.52 11.63
CA GLU A 23 -5.65 -5.42 12.57
C GLU A 23 -5.41 -4.03 11.97
N PHE A 24 -4.34 -3.85 11.17
CA PHE A 24 -4.02 -2.53 10.63
C PHE A 24 -4.86 -2.21 9.40
N VAL A 25 -4.96 -3.13 8.44
CA VAL A 25 -5.65 -2.83 7.20
C VAL A 25 -7.15 -2.73 7.43
N TYR A 26 -7.77 -3.59 8.25
CA TYR A 26 -9.23 -3.62 8.41
C TYR A 26 -9.78 -2.72 9.52
N GLU A 27 -9.05 -2.55 10.62
CA GLU A 27 -9.56 -1.81 11.80
C GLU A 27 -8.94 -0.42 11.95
N LYS A 28 -7.71 -0.21 11.45
CA LYS A 28 -6.91 0.99 11.72
C LYS A 28 -6.24 1.57 10.45
N PRO A 29 -7.05 2.06 9.49
CA PRO A 29 -6.53 2.46 8.17
C PRO A 29 -5.57 3.67 8.21
N ASN A 30 -5.65 4.51 9.25
CA ASN A 30 -4.71 5.61 9.40
C ASN A 30 -3.34 5.13 9.88
N GLU A 31 -3.33 4.21 10.83
CA GLU A 31 -2.13 3.60 11.38
C GLU A 31 -1.47 2.68 10.34
N ALA A 32 -2.26 2.03 9.48
CA ALA A 32 -1.74 1.29 8.33
C ALA A 32 -0.98 2.23 7.37
N LEU A 33 -1.55 3.39 7.05
CA LEU A 33 -0.84 4.41 6.25
C LEU A 33 0.44 4.89 6.95
N ASP A 34 0.42 5.12 8.26
CA ASP A 34 1.62 5.52 9.02
C ASP A 34 2.72 4.45 8.97
N LEU A 35 2.35 3.17 9.06
CA LEU A 35 3.29 2.06 8.95
C LEU A 35 3.91 2.00 7.53
N ILE A 36 3.09 2.12 6.49
CA ILE A 36 3.55 2.15 5.09
C ILE A 36 4.55 3.30 4.89
N LEU A 37 4.23 4.51 5.36
CA LEU A 37 5.11 5.67 5.28
C LEU A 37 6.41 5.45 6.06
N THR A 38 6.33 4.81 7.23
CA THR A 38 7.50 4.50 8.06
C THR A 38 8.44 3.52 7.34
N ILE A 39 7.91 2.44 6.75
CA ILE A 39 8.71 1.45 6.01
C ILE A 39 9.30 2.07 4.75
N MET A 40 8.50 2.86 4.01
CA MET A 40 8.96 3.60 2.83
C MET A 40 10.13 4.53 3.18
N ASN A 41 10.06 5.23 4.32
CA ASN A 41 11.13 6.12 4.76
C ASN A 41 12.37 5.37 5.25
N PHE A 42 12.19 4.17 5.81
CA PHE A 42 13.30 3.32 6.24
C PHE A 42 14.08 2.73 5.05
N SER A 43 13.42 2.37 3.95
CA SER A 43 14.08 1.76 2.80
C SER A 43 13.55 2.26 1.44
N GLN A 44 14.48 2.64 0.58
CA GLN A 44 14.21 3.08 -0.80
C GLN A 44 14.37 1.96 -1.83
N SER A 45 14.50 0.71 -1.39
CA SER A 45 14.61 -0.46 -2.28
C SER A 45 13.39 -0.60 -3.18
N ASN A 46 13.61 -0.83 -4.48
CA ASN A 46 12.52 -1.07 -5.44
C ASN A 46 11.66 -2.27 -5.04
N ALA A 47 12.28 -3.36 -4.56
CA ALA A 47 11.55 -4.54 -4.09
C ALA A 47 10.61 -4.22 -2.92
N ILE A 48 11.01 -3.33 -2.01
CA ILE A 48 10.15 -2.90 -0.90
C ILE A 48 9.02 -2.01 -1.41
N LYS A 49 9.30 -1.10 -2.34
CA LYS A 49 8.26 -0.26 -2.97
C LYS A 49 7.21 -1.12 -3.68
N GLU A 50 7.64 -2.11 -4.46
CA GLU A 50 6.76 -3.05 -5.17
C GLU A 50 5.83 -3.80 -4.21
N VAL A 51 6.39 -4.33 -3.11
CA VAL A 51 5.61 -5.03 -2.08
C VAL A 51 4.65 -4.09 -1.35
N LEU A 52 5.06 -2.87 -1.01
CA LEU A 52 4.20 -1.91 -0.33
C LEU A 52 3.03 -1.46 -1.23
N ALA A 53 3.29 -1.18 -2.51
CA ALA A 53 2.30 -0.64 -3.44
C ALA A 53 1.25 -1.68 -3.83
N ALA A 54 1.66 -2.87 -4.30
CA ALA A 54 0.77 -3.97 -4.70
C ALA A 54 0.35 -4.87 -3.51
N GLY A 55 0.45 -4.34 -2.30
CA GLY A 55 0.16 -5.02 -1.05
C GLY A 55 -0.58 -4.11 -0.09
N PRO A 56 -0.02 -3.74 1.06
CA PRO A 56 -0.76 -3.04 2.12
C PRO A 56 -1.37 -1.70 1.66
N LEU A 57 -0.71 -0.96 0.76
CA LEU A 57 -1.26 0.31 0.27
C LEU A 57 -2.49 0.10 -0.61
N GLU A 58 -2.44 -0.83 -1.56
CA GLU A 58 -3.60 -1.21 -2.37
C GLU A 58 -4.76 -1.70 -1.49
N GLN A 59 -4.47 -2.53 -0.49
CA GLN A 59 -5.48 -3.17 0.34
C GLN A 59 -6.22 -2.15 1.22
N VAL A 60 -5.49 -1.25 1.89
CA VAL A 60 -6.11 -0.22 2.74
C VAL A 60 -6.95 0.75 1.91
N LEU A 61 -6.49 1.05 0.70
CA LEU A 61 -7.18 1.91 -0.25
C LEU A 61 -8.44 1.26 -0.83
N ALA A 62 -8.41 -0.04 -1.11
CA ALA A 62 -9.58 -0.79 -1.57
C ALA A 62 -10.67 -0.88 -0.49
N GLN A 63 -10.28 -1.12 0.77
CA GLN A 63 -11.23 -1.31 1.87
C GLN A 63 -11.71 -0.01 2.51
N HIS A 64 -10.83 0.97 2.64
CA HIS A 64 -11.07 2.19 3.41
C HIS A 64 -10.93 3.46 2.60
N GLY A 65 -10.73 3.36 1.28
CA GLY A 65 -10.59 4.49 0.35
C GLY A 65 -11.43 5.72 0.69
N PRO A 66 -12.77 5.62 0.81
CA PRO A 66 -13.61 6.78 1.09
C PRO A 66 -13.29 7.50 2.42
N LYS A 67 -12.75 6.78 3.42
CA LYS A 67 -12.40 7.32 4.74
C LYS A 67 -11.02 7.98 4.77
N ILE A 68 -10.08 7.53 3.94
CA ILE A 68 -8.67 7.98 3.98
C ILE A 68 -8.23 8.80 2.77
N ILE A 69 -9.04 8.88 1.71
CA ILE A 69 -8.62 9.46 0.43
C ILE A 69 -8.15 10.91 0.54
N GLU A 70 -8.76 11.74 1.38
CA GLU A 70 -8.30 13.13 1.58
C GLU A 70 -6.91 13.20 2.19
N ARG A 71 -6.56 12.24 3.06
CA ARG A 71 -5.23 12.14 3.64
C ARG A 71 -4.22 11.67 2.61
N VAL A 72 -4.60 10.69 1.79
CA VAL A 72 -3.76 10.16 0.69
C VAL A 72 -3.42 11.27 -0.31
N GLU A 73 -4.40 12.09 -0.69
CA GLU A 73 -4.17 13.24 -1.59
C GLU A 73 -3.21 14.26 -1.00
N ARG A 74 -3.37 14.62 0.29
CA ARG A 74 -2.44 15.54 0.96
C ARG A 74 -1.02 14.97 1.00
N LEU A 75 -0.87 13.71 1.39
CA LEU A 75 0.44 13.05 1.45
C LEU A 75 1.12 13.01 0.09
N ALA A 76 0.37 12.73 -0.98
CA ALA A 76 0.92 12.68 -2.33
C ALA A 76 1.33 14.07 -2.85
N GLN A 77 0.65 15.12 -2.42
CA GLN A 77 1.03 16.51 -2.74
C GLN A 77 2.28 16.96 -1.98
N GLU A 78 2.49 16.45 -0.77
CA GLU A 78 3.60 16.84 0.11
C GLU A 78 4.87 15.99 -0.09
N ASP A 79 4.74 14.74 -0.55
CA ASP A 79 5.84 13.80 -0.70
C ASP A 79 5.81 13.09 -2.07
N GLU A 80 6.71 13.50 -2.97
CA GLU A 80 6.89 12.91 -4.30
C GLU A 80 7.18 11.40 -4.24
N LYS A 81 7.83 10.90 -3.18
CA LYS A 81 8.08 9.46 -3.05
C LYS A 81 6.79 8.69 -2.79
N PHE A 82 5.87 9.29 -2.04
CA PHE A 82 4.57 8.69 -1.78
C PHE A 82 3.69 8.74 -3.04
N ALA A 83 3.71 9.85 -3.79
CA ALA A 83 3.08 9.91 -5.11
C ALA A 83 3.62 8.80 -6.03
N GLY A 84 4.95 8.62 -6.05
CA GLY A 84 5.61 7.52 -6.76
C GLY A 84 5.17 6.14 -6.26
N LEU A 85 5.01 5.95 -4.95
CA LEU A 85 4.52 4.68 -4.39
C LEU A 85 3.08 4.37 -4.82
N LEU A 86 2.20 5.38 -4.84
CA LEU A 86 0.83 5.25 -5.36
C LEU A 86 0.81 4.80 -6.83
N GLY A 87 1.86 5.10 -7.59
CA GLY A 87 1.99 4.64 -8.97
C GLY A 87 2.07 3.12 -9.13
N GLY A 88 2.45 2.38 -8.08
CA GLY A 88 2.45 0.92 -8.09
C GLY A 88 1.12 0.27 -7.70
N VAL A 89 0.11 1.06 -7.30
CA VAL A 89 -1.18 0.55 -6.82
C VAL A 89 -2.08 0.16 -7.99
N TRP A 90 -2.84 -0.92 -7.83
CA TRP A 90 -3.88 -1.35 -8.77
C TRP A 90 -5.28 -1.08 -8.22
N LYS A 91 -6.27 -0.98 -9.11
CA LYS A 91 -7.64 -0.63 -8.71
C LYS A 91 -8.26 -1.64 -7.74
N ASN A 92 -8.04 -2.94 -7.98
CA ASN A 92 -8.65 -4.03 -7.22
C ASN A 92 -10.16 -3.81 -6.96
N SER A 93 -10.64 -3.96 -5.72
CA SER A 93 -12.03 -3.75 -5.30
C SER A 93 -12.34 -2.31 -4.87
N MET A 94 -11.41 -1.37 -5.08
CA MET A 94 -11.60 0.04 -4.73
C MET A 94 -12.80 0.66 -5.46
N ALA A 95 -13.56 1.47 -4.72
CA ALA A 95 -14.62 2.29 -5.27
C ALA A 95 -14.12 3.19 -6.41
N SER A 96 -14.91 3.33 -7.48
CA SER A 96 -14.42 3.97 -8.72
C SER A 96 -14.12 5.47 -8.54
N ASP A 97 -14.82 6.15 -7.64
CA ASP A 97 -14.57 7.54 -7.26
C ASP A 97 -13.24 7.69 -6.51
N VAL A 98 -12.93 6.77 -5.58
CA VAL A 98 -11.63 6.72 -4.91
C VAL A 98 -10.53 6.44 -5.93
N TRP A 99 -10.74 5.50 -6.86
CA TRP A 99 -9.74 5.19 -7.87
C TRP A 99 -9.39 6.40 -8.72
N VAL A 100 -10.39 7.13 -9.23
CA VAL A 100 -10.15 8.37 -9.98
C VAL A 100 -9.32 9.37 -9.16
N ARG A 101 -9.59 9.50 -7.86
CA ARG A 101 -8.82 10.41 -6.99
C ARG A 101 -7.39 9.97 -6.79
N VAL A 102 -7.14 8.67 -6.62
CA VAL A 102 -5.77 8.11 -6.60
C VAL A 102 -5.05 8.41 -7.90
N GLN A 103 -5.71 8.23 -9.05
CA GLN A 103 -5.12 8.51 -10.36
C GLN A 103 -4.78 9.98 -10.59
N ASN A 104 -5.43 10.90 -9.87
CA ASN A 104 -5.15 12.33 -9.99
C ASN A 104 -3.89 12.77 -9.23
N VAL A 105 -3.40 11.95 -8.29
CA VAL A 105 -2.28 12.33 -7.40
C VAL A 105 -1.11 11.34 -7.43
N TRP A 106 -1.24 10.21 -8.12
CA TRP A 106 -0.14 9.27 -8.29
C TRP A 106 0.93 9.78 -9.25
N ASP A 107 2.14 9.25 -9.12
CA ASP A 107 3.18 9.32 -10.14
C ASP A 107 3.54 7.89 -10.56
N ARG A 108 3.15 7.52 -11.79
CA ARG A 108 3.44 6.19 -12.35
C ARG A 108 4.79 6.11 -13.05
N SER A 109 5.55 7.20 -13.05
CA SER A 109 6.90 7.23 -13.63
C SER A 109 7.76 6.15 -13.00
N GLY A 110 8.19 5.18 -13.82
CA GLY A 110 9.03 4.07 -13.37
C GLY A 110 8.30 2.76 -13.02
N TRP A 111 6.96 2.72 -13.06
CA TRP A 111 6.18 1.48 -12.86
C TRP A 111 5.73 0.86 -14.18
N ASP A 112 5.31 1.69 -15.13
CA ASP A 112 4.62 1.24 -16.35
C ASP A 112 5.59 0.98 -17.51
N GLY A 113 6.89 1.21 -17.28
CA GLY A 113 7.91 1.23 -18.34
C GLY A 113 7.77 2.38 -19.35
N ASN A 114 6.74 3.22 -19.25
CA ASN A 114 6.55 4.42 -20.05
C ASN A 114 6.68 5.65 -19.14
N ALA A 115 7.64 6.51 -19.48
CA ALA A 115 7.74 7.88 -19.01
C ALA A 115 6.84 8.80 -19.87
#